data_AF-A0A3S4J639-F1
#
_entry.id   AF-A0A3S4J639-F1
#
_cell.length_a   1.000
_cell.length_b   1.000
_cell.length_c   1.000
_cell.angle_alpha   90.00
_cell.angle_beta   90.00
_cell.angle_gamma   90.00
#
_symmetry.space_group_name_H-M   'P 1'
#
loop_
_entity.id
_entity.type
_entity.pdbx_description
1 polymer ?
#
loop_
_entity_poly.entity_id
_entity_poly.type
_entity_poly.pdbx_seq_one_letter_code
_entity_poly.pdbx_strand_id
1 'polypeptide(L)'
;MHMLFVYLLLRHNHKFVSKEELMVNIWEGNNLIPSTQRLWQVINNLNKKLELLGLPANFIHNVKGRGYSIRYDEITPLYYRVSEAPHSL
;
A
#
# COMPACT_ATOMS: atom_id res chain seq x y z
N MET A 1 4.86 -7.01 8.89
CA MET A 1 5.20 -5.64 8.43
C MET A 1 5.47 -5.58 6.92
N HIS A 2 6.24 -6.51 6.34
CA HIS A 2 6.39 -6.63 4.87
C HIS A 2 5.08 -6.92 4.11
N MET A 3 4.17 -7.70 4.71
CA MET A 3 2.90 -8.07 4.08
C MET A 3 2.03 -6.87 3.70
N LEU A 4 1.99 -5.81 4.51
CA LEU A 4 1.19 -4.62 4.21
C LEU A 4 1.71 -3.89 2.97
N PHE A 5 3.04 -3.72 2.88
CA PHE A 5 3.65 -3.04 1.74
C PHE A 5 3.44 -3.82 0.44
N VAL A 6 3.69 -5.13 0.48
CA VAL A 6 3.45 -6.01 -0.67
C VAL A 6 1.97 -6.00 -1.07
N TYR A 7 1.05 -6.06 -0.12
CA TYR A 7 -0.38 -6.03 -0.39
C TYR A 7 -0.81 -4.74 -1.10
N LEU A 8 -0.32 -3.58 -0.61
CA LEU A 8 -0.59 -2.30 -1.24
C LEU A 8 0.02 -2.20 -2.66
N LEU A 9 1.22 -2.73 -2.87
CA LEU A 9 1.85 -2.79 -4.21
C LEU A 9 1.05 -3.68 -5.17
N LEU A 10 0.60 -4.85 -4.73
CA LEU A 10 -0.24 -5.73 -5.55
C LEU A 10 -1.60 -5.12 -5.87
N ARG A 11 -2.10 -4.24 -5.00
CA ARG A 11 -3.35 -3.49 -5.19
C ARG A 11 -3.13 -2.10 -5.80
N HIS A 12 -1.94 -1.75 -6.29
CA HIS A 12 -1.65 -0.40 -6.80
C HIS A 12 -2.55 0.04 -7.97
N ASN A 13 -3.07 -0.91 -8.76
CA ASN A 13 -4.05 -0.65 -9.82
C ASN A 13 -5.42 -0.22 -9.28
N HIS A 14 -5.70 -0.46 -8.00
CA HIS A 14 -6.89 0.04 -7.32
C HIS A 14 -6.57 1.44 -6.77
N LYS A 15 -7.48 2.41 -6.96
CA LYS A 15 -7.28 3.80 -6.50
C LYS A 15 -6.90 3.91 -5.02
N PHE A 16 -7.34 2.97 -4.18
CA PHE A 16 -7.03 2.86 -2.76
C PHE A 16 -7.43 1.47 -2.23
N VAL A 17 -6.95 1.14 -1.03
CA VAL A 17 -7.32 -0.03 -0.21
C VAL A 17 -7.92 0.47 1.09
N SER A 18 -9.09 -0.04 1.49
CA SER A 18 -9.79 0.44 2.71
C SER A 18 -9.07 0.03 3.99
N LYS A 19 -9.38 0.72 5.10
CA LYS A 19 -8.80 0.35 6.40
C LYS A 19 -9.28 -1.03 6.83
N GLU A 20 -10.58 -1.29 6.64
CA GLU A 20 -11.25 -2.54 6.95
C GLU A 20 -10.61 -3.69 6.17
N GLU A 21 -10.37 -3.51 4.87
CA GLU A 21 -9.69 -4.50 4.04
C GLU A 21 -8.28 -4.80 4.56
N LEU A 22 -7.51 -3.77 4.95
CA LEU A 22 -6.19 -3.97 5.53
C LEU A 22 -6.25 -4.68 6.89
N MET A 23 -7.21 -4.35 7.75
CA MET A 23 -7.36 -5.03 9.05
C MET A 23 -7.64 -6.53 8.87
N VAL A 24 -8.58 -6.87 7.98
CA VAL A 24 -8.96 -8.26 7.72
C VAL A 24 -7.79 -9.03 7.09
N ASN A 25 -7.23 -8.53 5.98
CA ASN A 25 -6.26 -9.29 5.20
C ASN A 25 -4.86 -9.33 5.81
N ILE A 26 -4.45 -8.29 6.55
CA ILE A 26 -3.09 -8.21 7.10
C ILE A 26 -3.03 -8.69 8.55
N TRP A 27 -4.05 -8.43 9.37
CA TRP A 27 -4.04 -8.81 10.79
C TRP A 27 -4.89 -10.04 11.07
N GLU A 28 -6.20 -9.98 10.84
CA GLU A 28 -7.12 -11.05 11.25
C GLU A 28 -6.81 -12.36 10.53
N GLY A 29 -6.53 -12.31 9.22
CA GLY A 29 -6.09 -13.47 8.43
C GLY A 29 -4.77 -14.09 8.90
N ASN A 30 -4.02 -13.39 9.76
CA ASN A 30 -2.78 -13.88 10.39
C ASN A 30 -2.95 -14.12 11.90
N ASN A 31 -4.19 -14.22 12.41
CA ASN A 31 -4.51 -14.36 13.85
C ASN A 31 -3.94 -13.23 14.74
N LEU A 32 -3.82 -12.03 14.19
CA LEU A 32 -3.40 -10.83 14.92
C LEU A 32 -4.59 -9.92 15.19
N ILE A 33 -4.55 -9.19 16.30
CA ILE A 33 -5.60 -8.21 16.65
C ILE A 33 -5.32 -6.89 15.92
N PRO A 34 -6.23 -6.42 15.04
CA PRO A 34 -6.09 -5.14 14.37
C PRO A 34 -6.43 -3.96 15.28
N SER A 35 -5.85 -2.79 14.99
CA SER A 35 -6.35 -1.51 15.49
C SER A 35 -5.94 -0.37 14.57
N THR A 36 -6.75 0.69 14.51
CA THR A 36 -6.44 1.88 13.71
C THR A 36 -5.09 2.49 14.11
N GLN A 37 -4.77 2.49 15.41
CA GLN A 37 -3.48 2.95 15.91
C GLN A 37 -2.32 2.08 15.39
N ARG A 38 -2.50 0.76 15.40
CA ARG A 38 -1.48 -0.18 14.91
C ARG A 38 -1.25 -0.01 13.41
N LEU A 39 -2.30 0.15 12.63
CA LEU A 39 -2.21 0.42 11.19
C LEU A 39 -1.43 1.72 10.91
N TRP A 40 -1.77 2.80 11.62
CA TRP A 40 -1.07 4.08 11.50
C TRP A 40 0.42 3.96 11.85
N GLN A 41 0.76 3.27 12.94
CA GLN A 41 2.15 3.03 13.33
C GLN A 41 2.92 2.27 12.26
N VAL A 42 2.33 1.20 11.71
CA VAL A 42 2.96 0.38 10.68
C VAL A 42 3.19 1.19 9.40
N ILE A 43 2.20 1.96 8.94
CA ILE A 43 2.33 2.79 7.73
C ILE A 43 3.38 3.88 7.92
N ASN A 44 3.41 4.57 9.05
CA ASN A 44 4.42 5.60 9.28
C ASN A 44 5.83 5.02 9.36
N ASN A 45 5.99 3.86 10.01
CA ASN A 45 7.28 3.18 10.06
C ASN A 45 7.73 2.71 8.67
N LEU A 46 6.79 2.31 7.81
CA LEU A 46 7.09 1.98 6.41
C LEU A 46 7.51 3.22 5.62
N ASN A 47 6.75 4.31 5.66
CA ASN A 47 7.12 5.55 4.98
C ASN A 47 8.49 6.07 5.40
N LYS A 48 8.83 6.05 6.70
CA LYS A 48 10.17 6.42 7.18
C LYS A 48 11.27 5.55 6.58
N LYS A 49 11.04 4.23 6.45
CA LYS A 49 12.01 3.32 5.82
C LYS A 49 12.14 3.59 4.33
N LEU A 50 11.04 3.87 3.64
CA LEU A 50 11.03 4.19 2.21
C LEU A 50 11.72 5.54 1.95
N GLU A 51 11.53 6.51 2.84
CA GLU A 51 12.22 7.80 2.80
C GLU A 51 13.75 7.67 2.90
N LEU A 52 14.23 6.79 3.79
CA LEU A 52 15.66 6.45 3.87
C LEU A 52 16.20 5.79 2.58
N LEU A 53 15.32 5.24 1.74
CA LEU A 53 15.65 4.65 0.44
C LEU A 53 15.47 5.64 -0.72
N GLY A 54 15.17 6.91 -0.44
CA GLY A 54 15.01 7.97 -1.44
C GLY A 54 13.60 8.09 -2.04
N LEU A 55 12.62 7.35 -1.53
CA LEU A 55 11.21 7.54 -1.91
C LEU A 55 10.60 8.72 -1.13
N PRO A 56 9.51 9.35 -1.61
CA PRO A 56 8.89 10.45 -0.89
C PRO A 56 8.33 10.03 0.48
N ALA A 57 8.37 10.96 1.43
CA ALA A 57 7.88 10.77 2.80
C ALA A 57 6.41 10.32 2.90
N ASN A 58 5.60 10.58 1.87
CA ASN A 58 4.20 10.21 1.77
C ASN A 58 3.91 9.22 0.63
N PHE A 59 4.89 8.39 0.27
CA PHE A 59 4.74 7.33 -0.74
C PHE A 59 3.46 6.49 -0.53
N ILE A 60 3.25 6.02 0.70
CA ILE A 60 1.96 5.48 1.15
C ILE A 60 1.18 6.63 1.79
N HIS A 61 0.07 7.05 1.18
CA HIS A 61 -0.73 8.19 1.65
C HIS A 61 -2.15 7.78 2.05
N ASN A 62 -2.71 8.50 3.02
CA ASN A 62 -4.10 8.33 3.40
C ASN A 62 -5.00 9.06 2.40
N VAL A 63 -6.01 8.35 1.89
CA VAL A 63 -7.09 8.92 1.12
C VAL A 63 -8.27 9.13 2.07
N LYS A 64 -8.57 10.41 2.37
CA LYS A 64 -9.57 10.79 3.38
C LYS A 64 -10.89 10.05 3.16
N GLY A 65 -11.37 9.37 4.21
CA GLY A 65 -12.62 8.61 4.21
C GLY A 65 -12.62 7.32 3.38
N ARG A 66 -11.52 6.98 2.70
CA ARG A 66 -11.46 5.84 1.78
C ARG A 66 -10.44 4.78 2.17
N GLY A 67 -9.26 5.18 2.66
CA GLY A 67 -8.23 4.23 3.06
C GLY A 67 -6.83 4.71 2.75
N TYR A 68 -5.99 3.83 2.18
CA TYR A 68 -4.60 4.12 1.83
C TYR A 68 -4.33 3.78 0.37
N SER A 69 -3.41 4.53 -0.23
CA SER A 69 -2.96 4.31 -1.60
C SER A 69 -1.45 4.52 -1.70
N ILE A 70 -0.85 3.92 -2.73
CA ILE A 70 0.54 4.18 -3.10
C ILE A 70 0.54 5.19 -4.23
N ARG A 71 1.49 6.14 -4.21
CA ARG A 71 1.72 7.02 -5.36
C ARG A 71 2.13 6.22 -6.59
N TYR A 72 1.23 6.19 -7.56
CA TYR A 72 1.34 5.37 -8.77
C TYR A 72 2.28 5.99 -9.81
N ASP A 73 2.39 7.32 -9.84
CA ASP A 73 3.29 8.08 -10.72
C ASP A 73 4.77 7.73 -10.55
N GLU A 74 5.12 7.12 -9.42
CA GLU A 74 6.48 6.70 -9.08
C GLU A 74 6.72 5.20 -9.30
N ILE A 75 5.73 4.44 -9.80
CA ILE A 75 5.83 3.00 -10.02
C ILE A 75 5.82 2.71 -11.53
N THR A 76 6.94 2.19 -12.03
CA THR A 76 7.02 1.64 -13.39
C THR A 76 7.01 0.11 -13.33
N PRO A 77 6.00 -0.57 -13.89
CA PRO A 77 6.00 -2.02 -13.97
C PRO A 77 7.08 -2.49 -14.96
N LEU A 78 8.07 -3.23 -14.46
CA LEU A 78 9.15 -3.78 -15.29
C LEU A 78 8.74 -5.07 -16.01
N TYR A 79 7.81 -5.83 -15.42
CA TYR A 79 7.26 -7.06 -15.96
C TYR A 79 5.74 -7.06 -15.80
N TYR A 80 5.02 -7.22 -16.89
CA TYR A 80 3.55 -7.27 -16.92
C TYR A 80 3.10 -8.23 -18.02
N ARG A 81 1.91 -8.81 -17.88
CA ARG A 81 1.28 -9.52 -19.00
C ARG A 81 0.78 -8.49 -20.00
N VAL A 82 0.86 -8.78 -21.31
CA VAL A 82 0.36 -7.87 -22.35
C VAL A 82 -1.10 -7.46 -22.12
N SER A 83 -1.91 -8.32 -21.51
CA SER A 83 -3.30 -8.02 -21.11
C SER A 83 -3.45 -6.98 -19.99
N GLU A 84 -2.39 -6.71 -19.23
CA GLU A 84 -2.31 -5.78 -18.09
C GLU A 84 -1.55 -4.50 -18.48
N ALA A 85 -1.13 -4.38 -19.74
CA ALA A 85 -0.45 -3.20 -20.25
C ALA A 85 -1.33 -1.95 -20.06
N PRO A 86 -0.77 -0.83 -19.58
CA PRO A 86 -1.44 0.46 -19.67
C PRO A 86 -1.86 0.66 -21.14
N HIS A 87 -3.12 1.03 -21.39
CA HIS A 87 -3.69 1.15 -22.74
C HIS A 87 -3.11 2.31 -23.57
N SER A 88 -1.87 2.67 -23.32
CA SER A 88 -1.15 3.76 -23.94
C SER A 88 0.36 3.46 -23.87
N LEU A 89 0.79 2.57 -24.76
CA LEU A 89 2.13 2.57 -25.34
C LEU A 89 1.97 2.61 -26.87
#